data_AF-A0A9E1RWE4-F1
#
_entry.id   AF-A0A9E1RWE4-F1
#
_cell.length_a   1.000
_cell.length_b   1.000
_cell.length_c   1.000
_cell.angle_alpha   90.00
_cell.angle_beta   90.00
_cell.angle_gamma   90.00
#
_symmetry.space_group_name_H-M   'P 1'
#
loop_
_entity.id
_entity.type
_entity.pdbx_description
1 polymer ?
#
loop_
_entity_poly.entity_id
_entity_poly.type
_entity_poly.pdbx_seq_one_letter_code
_entity_poly.pdbx_strand_id
1 'polypeptide(L)'
;MAYWLFKSEPGAWSWDDQVKEGACEWDGVRNHQANNNMKAMKIGDRGFFYHSVNEKQIVGVVEVVKEHYPDHTDAKNIFGMVDVEALMPVKTLVTRAGIKA
;
A
#
# COMPACT_ATOMS: atom_id res chain seq x y z
N MET A 1 14.24 8.88 3.00
CA MET A 1 12.84 8.67 3.38
C MET A 1 11.95 9.30 2.33
N ALA A 2 11.33 8.47 1.51
CA ALA A 2 10.39 8.82 0.46
C ALA A 2 8.94 8.61 0.94
N TYR A 3 7.99 9.11 0.14
CA TYR A 3 6.56 8.99 0.42
C TYR A 3 5.82 8.38 -0.77
N TRP A 4 4.87 7.48 -0.46
CA TRP A 4 4.19 6.63 -1.43
C TRP A 4 2.66 6.66 -1.27
N LEU A 5 1.96 6.03 -2.20
CA LEU A 5 0.51 5.85 -2.17
C LEU A 5 0.18 4.41 -2.53
N PHE A 6 -0.32 3.66 -1.55
CA PHE A 6 -0.76 2.28 -1.68
C PHE A 6 -2.27 2.26 -1.92
N LYS A 7 -2.73 1.52 -2.94
CA LYS A 7 -4.14 1.46 -3.31
C LYS A 7 -4.66 0.05 -3.09
N SER A 8 -5.71 -0.09 -2.29
CA SER A 8 -6.42 -1.35 -2.08
C SER A 8 -7.93 -1.16 -2.28
N GLU A 9 -8.62 -2.19 -2.72
CA GLU A 9 -10.09 -2.23 -2.66
C GLU A 9 -10.49 -2.76 -1.27
N PRO A 10 -11.39 -2.07 -0.53
CA PRO A 10 -11.75 -2.48 0.84
C PRO A 10 -12.34 -3.89 0.94
N GLY A 11 -13.00 -4.37 -0.13
CA GLY A 11 -13.54 -5.72 -0.17
C GLY A 11 -12.48 -6.81 -0.36
N ALA A 12 -11.27 -6.46 -0.78
CA ALA A 12 -10.14 -7.38 -0.92
C ALA A 12 -9.16 -7.26 0.25
N TRP A 13 -8.78 -6.03 0.63
CA TRP A 13 -7.92 -5.77 1.78
C TRP A 13 -8.24 -4.39 2.36
N SER A 14 -8.87 -4.35 3.53
CA SER A 14 -9.30 -3.12 4.19
C SER A 14 -8.22 -2.56 5.14
N TRP A 15 -8.41 -1.32 5.57
CA TRP A 15 -7.59 -0.75 6.64
C TRP A 15 -7.67 -1.54 7.95
N ASP A 16 -8.84 -2.05 8.30
CA ASP A 16 -9.00 -2.83 9.53
C ASP A 16 -8.25 -4.16 9.46
N ASP A 17 -8.18 -4.78 8.29
CA ASP A 17 -7.36 -5.96 8.04
C ASP A 17 -5.87 -5.63 8.22
N GLN A 18 -5.41 -4.52 7.64
CA GLN A 18 -4.03 -4.06 7.79
C GLN A 18 -3.64 -3.79 9.25
N VAL A 19 -4.51 -3.14 10.02
CA VAL A 19 -4.28 -2.86 11.45
C VAL A 19 -4.25 -4.14 12.26
N LYS A 20 -5.11 -5.11 11.93
CA LYS A 20 -5.21 -6.39 12.64
C LYS A 20 -4.03 -7.31 12.36
N GLU A 21 -3.59 -7.39 11.11
CA GLU A 21 -2.47 -8.24 10.68
C GLU A 21 -1.11 -7.65 11.10
N GLY A 22 -0.99 -6.33 11.13
CA GLY A 22 0.26 -5.63 11.45
C GLY A 22 1.15 -5.51 10.20
N ALA A 23 2.36 -6.05 10.27
CA ALA A 23 3.28 -6.13 9.14
C ALA A 23 2.82 -7.22 8.16
N CYS A 24 2.39 -6.82 6.96
CA CYS A 24 1.92 -7.76 5.94
C CYS A 24 2.50 -7.44 4.56
N GLU A 25 2.47 -8.43 3.67
CA GLU A 25 2.95 -8.29 2.31
C GLU A 25 2.01 -7.45 1.44
N TRP A 26 2.58 -6.60 0.58
CA TRP A 26 1.86 -5.81 -0.42
C TRP A 26 1.95 -6.48 -1.79
N ASP A 27 1.25 -7.60 -1.91
CA ASP A 27 1.28 -8.48 -3.08
C ASP A 27 0.36 -8.03 -4.23
N GLY A 28 0.22 -8.88 -5.25
CA GLY A 28 -0.81 -8.72 -6.31
C GLY A 28 -0.54 -7.60 -7.31
N VAL A 29 0.56 -6.85 -7.17
CA VAL A 29 0.93 -5.79 -8.10
C VAL A 29 1.42 -6.38 -9.42
N ARG A 30 0.70 -6.09 -10.51
CA ARG A 30 1.03 -6.52 -11.88
C ARG A 30 1.30 -5.36 -12.84
N ASN A 31 1.53 -4.16 -12.30
CA ASN A 31 1.90 -2.98 -13.08
C ASN A 31 3.41 -2.75 -13.01
N HIS A 32 4.08 -2.64 -14.16
CA HIS A 32 5.53 -2.46 -14.22
C HIS A 32 6.02 -1.18 -13.53
N GLN A 33 5.31 -0.06 -13.67
CA GLN A 33 5.69 1.19 -13.01
C GLN A 33 5.54 1.08 -11.49
N ALA A 34 4.45 0.48 -11.01
CA ALA A 34 4.24 0.25 -9.58
C ALA A 34 5.31 -0.69 -9.00
N ASN A 35 5.67 -1.75 -9.72
CA ASN A 35 6.78 -2.63 -9.33
C ASN A 35 8.12 -1.90 -9.27
N ASN A 36 8.41 -1.00 -10.22
CA ASN A 36 9.61 -0.17 -10.20
C ASN A 36 9.60 0.79 -9.00
N ASN A 37 8.44 1.34 -8.63
CA ASN A 37 8.31 2.14 -7.41
C ASN A 37 8.60 1.30 -6.16
N MET A 38 8.07 0.08 -6.07
CA MET A 38 8.35 -0.82 -4.93
C MET A 38 9.82 -1.21 -4.84
N LYS A 39 10.51 -1.42 -5.97
CA LYS A 39 11.97 -1.63 -5.98
C LYS A 39 12.76 -0.44 -5.43
N ALA A 40 12.21 0.76 -5.48
CA ALA A 40 12.84 1.97 -4.95
C ALA A 40 12.51 2.24 -3.48
N MET A 41 11.53 1.54 -2.90
CA MET A 41 11.14 1.69 -1.49
C MET A 41 12.25 1.20 -0.56
N LYS A 42 12.41 1.90 0.56
CA LYS A 42 13.34 1.56 1.63
C LYS A 42 12.63 1.42 2.96
N ILE A 43 13.19 0.62 3.86
CA ILE A 43 12.66 0.47 5.23
C ILE A 43 12.57 1.86 5.88
N GLY A 44 11.42 2.15 6.49
CA GLY A 44 11.10 3.45 7.09
C GLY A 44 10.48 4.46 6.11
N ASP A 45 10.42 4.17 4.80
CA ASP A 45 9.60 4.96 3.89
C ASP A 45 8.12 4.82 4.24
N ARG A 46 7.34 5.88 4.02
CA ARG A 46 5.92 5.90 4.41
C ARG A 46 5.00 6.02 3.22
N GLY A 47 3.77 5.56 3.36
CA GLY A 47 2.77 5.75 2.32
C GLY A 47 1.37 5.92 2.86
N PHE A 48 0.54 6.58 2.07
CA PHE A 48 -0.89 6.62 2.34
C PHE A 48 -1.55 5.32 1.93
N PHE A 49 -2.39 4.77 2.80
CA PHE A 49 -3.31 3.68 2.47
C PHE A 49 -4.58 4.29 1.88
N TYR A 50 -4.83 4.02 0.61
CA TYR A 50 -5.93 4.57 -0.16
C TYR A 50 -6.91 3.47 -0.53
N HIS A 51 -8.12 3.57 0.02
CA HIS A 51 -9.25 2.79 -0.46
C HIS A 51 -9.60 3.22 -1.88
N SER A 52 -9.86 2.24 -2.75
CA SER A 52 -10.19 2.41 -4.15
C SER A 52 -11.52 1.73 -4.54
N VAL A 53 -11.94 1.92 -5.79
CA VAL A 53 -13.20 1.42 -6.38
C VAL A 53 -14.46 2.01 -5.74
N ASN A 54 -14.89 1.51 -4.57
CA ASN A 54 -16.15 1.88 -3.92
C ASN A 54 -15.96 3.04 -2.93
N GLU A 55 -14.90 2.98 -2.14
CA GLU A 55 -14.45 4.07 -1.30
C GLU A 55 -13.22 4.69 -1.96
N LYS A 56 -13.18 5.99 -2.19
CA LYS A 56 -12.08 6.66 -2.91
C LYS A 56 -11.42 7.67 -2.00
N GLN A 57 -10.70 7.19 -0.99
CA GLN A 57 -10.21 8.01 0.10
C GLN A 57 -8.95 7.44 0.76
N ILE A 58 -8.13 8.33 1.31
CA ILE A 58 -7.04 7.96 2.20
C ILE A 58 -7.62 7.71 3.59
N VAL A 59 -7.28 6.57 4.17
CA VAL A 59 -7.80 6.09 5.47
C VAL A 59 -6.71 5.96 6.53
N GLY A 60 -5.45 5.83 6.12
CA GLY A 60 -4.34 5.68 7.05
C GLY A 60 -2.97 5.87 6.42
N VAL A 61 -1.95 5.70 7.25
CA VAL A 61 -0.53 5.76 6.90
C VAL A 61 0.10 4.41 7.24
N VAL A 62 0.86 3.89 6.30
CA VAL A 62 1.69 2.70 6.46
C VAL A 62 3.18 3.06 6.37
N GLU A 63 4.02 2.18 6.89
CA GLU A 63 5.48 2.26 6.77
C GLU A 63 6.02 0.96 6.17
N VAL A 64 7.03 1.08 5.31
CA VAL A 64 7.72 -0.06 4.71
C VAL A 64 8.61 -0.70 5.77
N VAL A 65 8.33 -1.96 6.08
CA VAL A 65 9.06 -2.76 7.09
C VAL A 65 9.93 -3.84 6.46
N LYS A 66 9.75 -4.12 5.16
CA LYS A 66 10.64 -5.00 4.37
C LYS A 66 10.79 -4.48 2.94
N GLU A 67 12.03 -4.43 2.46
CA GLU A 67 12.34 -4.03 1.08
C GLU A 67 11.88 -5.07 0.05
N HIS A 68 11.91 -4.67 -1.22
CA HIS A 68 11.41 -5.45 -2.36
C HIS A 68 11.94 -6.88 -2.42
N TYR A 69 11.04 -7.84 -2.62
CA TYR A 69 11.34 -9.25 -2.81
C TYR A 69 10.32 -9.92 -3.75
N PRO A 70 10.60 -11.11 -4.31
CA PRO A 70 9.70 -11.77 -5.25
C PRO A 70 8.30 -12.02 -4.70
N ASP A 71 7.29 -11.77 -5.53
CA ASP A 71 5.88 -11.97 -5.18
C ASP A 71 5.52 -13.44 -5.36
N HIS A 72 5.15 -14.10 -4.27
CA HIS A 72 4.85 -15.52 -4.25
C HIS A 72 3.57 -15.87 -5.03
N THR A 73 2.70 -14.88 -5.29
CA THR A 73 1.48 -15.00 -6.10
C THR A 73 1.73 -14.83 -7.60
N ASP A 74 2.95 -14.48 -8.04
CA ASP A 74 3.33 -14.39 -9.46
C ASP A 74 4.07 -15.64 -9.93
N ALA A 75 3.34 -16.57 -10.56
CA ALA A 75 3.91 -17.80 -11.11
C ALA A 75 5.03 -17.58 -12.16
N LYS A 76 5.12 -16.38 -12.76
CA LYS A 76 6.16 -16.03 -13.74
C LYS A 76 7.40 -15.40 -13.10
N ASN A 77 7.35 -15.07 -11.81
CA ASN A 77 8.45 -14.46 -11.06
C ASN A 77 8.99 -13.17 -11.72
N ILE A 78 8.10 -12.34 -12.25
CA ILE A 78 8.38 -11.04 -12.90
C ILE A 78 8.23 -9.90 -11.89
N PHE A 79 7.20 -10.00 -11.04
CA PHE A 79 6.81 -8.98 -10.08
C PHE A 79 7.32 -9.31 -8.68
N GLY A 80 7.42 -8.27 -7.86
CA GLY A 80 7.73 -8.42 -6.44
C GLY A 80 6.81 -7.58 -5.58
N MET A 81 7.02 -7.66 -4.27
CA MET A 81 6.26 -7.02 -3.22
C MET A 81 7.19 -6.46 -2.15
N VAL A 82 6.64 -5.66 -1.25
CA VAL A 82 7.27 -5.14 -0.03
C VAL A 82 6.39 -5.53 1.14
N ASP A 83 6.88 -5.47 2.37
CA ASP A 83 5.99 -5.55 3.54
C ASP A 83 5.76 -4.17 4.10
N VAL A 84 4.51 -3.89 4.48
CA VAL A 84 4.09 -2.64 5.10
C VAL A 84 3.36 -2.90 6.39
N GLU A 85 3.49 -2.00 7.35
CA GLU A 85 2.79 -2.04 8.63
C GLU A 85 1.94 -0.78 8.82
N ALA A 86 0.74 -0.95 9.41
CA ALA A 86 -0.12 0.17 9.77
C ALA A 86 0.51 1.02 10.87
N LEU A 87 0.74 2.30 10.58
CA LEU A 87 1.36 3.23 11.52
C LEU A 87 0.32 4.06 12.26
N MET A 88 -0.63 4.67 11.53
CA MET A 88 -1.74 5.42 12.14
C MET A 88 -2.89 5.65 11.15
N PRO A 89 -4.15 5.71 11.64
CA PRO A 89 -5.26 6.20 10.83
C PRO A 89 -5.15 7.71 10.60
N VAL A 90 -5.78 8.22 9.54
CA VAL A 90 -5.93 9.67 9.37
C VAL A 90 -7.03 10.22 10.29
N LYS A 91 -6.84 11.43 10.83
CA LYS A 91 -7.86 12.10 11.65
C LYS A 91 -9.14 12.42 10.86
N THR A 92 -8.96 12.77 9.59
CA THR A 92 -10.04 13.10 8.67
C THR A 92 -9.78 12.35 7.37
N LEU A 93 -10.77 11.60 6.90
CA LEU A 93 -10.70 10.88 5.64
C LEU A 93 -10.46 11.87 4.49
N VAL A 94 -9.44 11.62 3.68
CA VAL A 94 -9.09 12.50 2.56
C VAL A 94 -9.64 11.88 1.28
N THR A 95 -10.81 12.37 0.85
CA THR A 95 -11.49 11.83 -0.35
C THR A 95 -10.80 12.30 -1.63
N ARG A 96 -10.92 11.51 -2.70
CA ARG A 96 -10.43 11.87 -4.05
C ARG A 96 -11.02 13.19 -4.54
N ALA A 97 -12.27 13.49 -4.18
CA ALA A 97 -12.90 14.77 -4.51
C ALA A 97 -12.18 15.92 -3.80
N GLY A 98 -11.88 15.77 -2.50
CA GLY A 98 -11.10 16.74 -1.74
C GLY A 98 -9.67 16.94 -2.26
N ILE A 99 -9.03 15.88 -2.78
CA ILE A 99 -7.69 15.98 -3.38
C ILE A 99 -7.69 16.79 -4.69
N LYS A 100 -8.82 16.80 -5.41
CA LYS A 100 -8.95 17.46 -6.72
C LYS A 100 -9.46 18.90 -6.65
N ALA A 101 -9.91 19.35 -5.49
CA ALA A 101 -10.41 20.71 -5.27
C ALA A 101 -9.25 21.71 -5.27
#